data_AF-A0A8J6FHD0-F1
#
_entry.id   AF-A0A8J6FHD0-F1
#
_cell.length_a   1.000
_cell.length_b   1.000
_cell.length_c   1.000
_cell.angle_alpha   90.00
_cell.angle_beta   90.00
_cell.angle_gamma   90.00
#
_symmetry.space_group_name_H-M   'P 1'
#
loop_
_entity.id
_entity.type
_entity.pdbx_description
1 polymer ?
#
loop_
_entity_poly.entity_id
_entity_poly.type
_entity_poly.pdbx_seq_one_letter_code
_entity_poly.pdbx_strand_id
1 'polypeptide(L)' 'MVKNRNGAFMEVIRLKGLVAIDNKPQQVIVQGVHELYDLEDTQVIWAGERLNRMVFIGRHLDKDILKQLFDSALKS' A
#
# COMPACT_ATOMS: atom_id res chain seq x y z
N MET A 1 -1.64 0.12 16.68
CA MET A 1 -2.48 -0.94 16.06
C MET A 1 -3.80 -0.33 15.62
N VAL A 2 -4.19 -0.53 14.35
CA VAL A 2 -5.41 0.05 13.79
C VAL A 2 -6.58 -0.93 13.99
N LYS A 3 -7.76 -0.41 14.36
CA LYS A 3 -8.98 -1.20 14.51
C LYS A 3 -9.88 -1.04 13.27
N ASN A 4 -10.64 -2.07 12.94
CA ASN A 4 -11.69 -1.98 11.94
C ASN A 4 -12.95 -1.30 12.49
N ARG A 5 -13.96 -1.10 11.63
CA ARG A 5 -15.26 -0.51 12.03
C ARG A 5 -15.98 -1.26 13.16
N ASN A 6 -15.66 -2.54 13.38
CA ASN A 6 -16.25 -3.38 14.43
C ASN A 6 -15.40 -3.41 15.72
N GLY A 7 -14.33 -2.64 15.80
CA GLY A 7 -13.44 -2.56 16.97
C GLY A 7 -12.40 -3.68 17.10
N ALA A 8 -12.36 -4.63 16.16
CA ALA A 8 -11.33 -5.67 16.11
C ALA A 8 -10.02 -5.11 15.53
N PHE A 9 -8.87 -5.57 16.03
CA PHE A 9 -7.58 -5.18 15.49
C PHE A 9 -7.36 -5.78 14.10
N MET A 10 -6.94 -4.92 13.17
CA MET A 10 -6.53 -5.33 11.83
C MET A 10 -5.10 -5.86 11.87
N GLU A 11 -4.88 -6.97 11.18
CA GLU A 11 -3.57 -7.60 11.03
C GLU A 11 -3.28 -7.74 9.54
N VAL A 12 -2.21 -7.10 9.05
CA VAL A 12 -1.73 -7.28 7.68
C VAL A 12 -0.63 -8.33 7.71
N ILE A 13 -0.84 -9.44 7.00
CA ILE A 13 0.11 -10.55 6.89
C ILE A 13 1.00 -10.34 5.66
N ARG A 14 0.40 -9.90 4.55
CA ARG A 14 1.13 -9.60 3.33
C ARG A 14 0.61 -8.33 2.68
N LEU A 15 1.54 -7.52 2.21
CA LEU A 15 1.30 -6.37 1.38
C LEU A 15 2.06 -6.56 0.07
N LYS A 16 1.41 -6.26 -1.06
CA LYS A 16 2.10 -5.98 -2.30
C LYS A 16 1.41 -4.82 -3.00
N GLY A 17 2.18 -3.91 -3.56
CA GLY A 17 1.64 -2.80 -4.32
C GLY A 17 2.59 -2.33 -5.40
N LEU A 18 2.01 -1.74 -6.43
CA LEU A 18 2.69 -0.95 -7.43
C LEU A 18 2.32 0.50 -7.15
N VAL A 19 3.31 1.32 -6.84
CA VAL A 19 3.12 2.71 -6.44
C VAL A 19 3.87 3.66 -7.35
N ALA A 20 3.29 4.83 -7.53
CA ALA A 20 3.88 5.98 -8.16
C ALA A 20 4.48 6.87 -7.05
N ILE A 21 5.79 7.12 -7.13
CA ILE A 21 6.52 7.96 -6.18
C ILE A 21 6.94 9.25 -6.89
N ASP A 22 6.75 10.40 -6.26
CA ASP A 22 7.17 11.67 -6.84
C ASP A 22 8.66 11.67 -7.20
N ASN A 23 8.98 12.31 -8.32
CA ASN A 23 10.31 12.34 -8.93
C ASN A 23 10.88 10.97 -9.38
N LYS A 24 10.08 9.89 -9.38
CA LYS A 24 10.44 8.61 -10.00
C LYS A 24 9.60 8.32 -11.25
N PRO A 25 10.19 8.30 -12.47
CA PRO A 25 9.45 7.97 -13.69
C PRO A 25 9.10 6.47 -13.76
N GLN A 26 9.86 5.61 -13.09
CA GLN A 26 9.58 4.18 -13.01
C GLN A 26 8.48 3.82 -12.02
N GLN A 27 7.88 2.64 -12.23
CA GLN A 27 7.02 1.99 -11.25
C GLN A 27 7.87 1.50 -10.08
N VAL A 28 7.34 1.59 -8.87
CA VAL A 28 7.99 1.09 -7.66
C VAL A 28 7.10 0.03 -7.04
N ILE A 29 7.68 -1.12 -6.71
CA ILE A 29 6.99 -2.19 -6.00
C ILE A 29 7.18 -1.95 -4.51
N VAL A 30 6.08 -1.85 -3.76
CA VAL A 30 6.07 -2.02 -2.32
C VAL A 30 5.71 -3.45 -2.00
N GLN A 31 6.47 -4.09 -1.11
CA GLN A 31 6.15 -5.41 -0.63
C GLN A 31 6.40 -5.52 0.86
N GLY A 32 5.54 -6.24 1.55
CA GLY A 32 5.72 -6.52 2.97
C GLY A 32 5.19 -7.89 3.37
N VAL A 33 5.88 -8.51 4.32
CA VAL A 33 5.50 -9.78 4.93
C VAL A 33 5.63 -9.61 6.44
N HIS A 34 4.50 -9.72 7.14
CA HIS A 34 4.36 -9.33 8.54
C HIS A 34 4.85 -7.88 8.77
N GLU A 35 5.93 -7.71 9.53
CA GLU A 35 6.49 -6.39 9.91
C GLU A 35 7.64 -5.94 8.99
N LEU A 36 8.05 -6.76 8.02
CA LEU A 36 9.13 -6.42 7.09
C LEU A 36 8.53 -5.72 5.87
N TYR A 37 9.07 -4.55 5.53
CA TYR A 37 8.65 -3.76 4.38
C TYR A 37 9.86 -3.40 3.51
N ASP A 38 9.68 -3.48 2.19
CA ASP A 38 10.70 -3.16 1.21
C ASP A 38 10.12 -2.38 0.02
N LEU A 39 10.97 -1.59 -0.63
CA LEU A 39 10.67 -0.81 -1.83
C LEU A 39 11.68 -1.16 -2.91
N GLU A 40 11.18 -1.65 -4.05
CA GLU A 40 11.99 -2.06 -5.18
C GLU A 40 11.63 -1.24 -6.42
N ASP A 41 12.62 -0.55 -6.97
CA ASP A 41 12.47 0.16 -8.24
C ASP A 41 12.40 -0.86 -9.38
N THR A 42 11.39 -0.73 -10.24
CA THR A 42 11.29 -1.57 -11.44
C THR A 42 11.99 -0.91 -12.63
N GLN A 43 12.27 -1.69 -13.67
CA GLN A 43 12.75 -1.16 -14.95
C GLN A 43 11.61 -0.56 -15.81
N VAL A 44 10.35 -0.65 -15.36
CA VAL A 44 9.18 -0.21 -16.13
C VAL A 44 8.92 1.25 -15.87
N ILE A 45 8.95 2.08 -16.91
CA ILE A 45 8.54 3.49 -16.86
C ILE A 45 7.01 3.56 -17.00
N TRP A 46 6.36 4.44 -16.22
CA TRP A 46 4.94 4.70 -16.38
C TRP A 46 4.64 5.23 -17.79
N ALA A 47 3.76 4.54 -18.53
CA ALA A 47 3.24 5.00 -19.81
C ALA A 47 1.82 5.57 -19.59
N GLY A 48 1.73 6.89 -19.40
CA GLY A 48 0.45 7.58 -19.17
C GLY A 48 0.12 7.79 -17.69
N GLU A 49 -1.10 7.45 -17.29
CA GLU A 49 -1.60 7.71 -15.94
C GLU A 49 -0.83 6.90 -14.87
N ARG A 50 -0.40 7.60 -13.81
CA ARG A 50 0.34 7.01 -12.69
C ARG A 50 -0.65 6.59 -11.61
N LEU A 51 -0.85 5.28 -11.43
CA LEU A 51 -1.87 4.72 -10.54
C LEU A 51 -1.26 3.84 -9.45
N ASN A 52 -1.65 4.10 -8.20
CA ASN A 52 -1.32 3.26 -7.06
C ASN A 52 -2.27 2.06 -6.99
N ARG A 53 -1.72 0.84 -7.06
CA ARG A 53 -2.48 -0.41 -6.88
C ARG A 53 -1.87 -1.24 -5.78
N MET A 54 -2.65 -1.57 -4.76
CA MET A 54 -2.17 -2.31 -3.60
C MET A 54 -3.12 -3.47 -3.26
N VAL A 55 -2.55 -4.55 -2.76
CA VAL A 55 -3.23 -5.73 -2.24
C VAL A 55 -2.76 -5.96 -0.82
N PHE A 56 -3.72 -5.98 0.11
CA PHE A 56 -3.51 -6.32 1.50
C PHE A 56 -4.14 -7.69 1.77
N ILE A 57 -3.40 -8.58 2.40
CA ILE A 57 -3.85 -9.92 2.80
C ILE A 57 -3.65 -10.02 4.30
N GLY A 58 -4.69 -10.38 5.03
CA GLY A 58 -4.68 -10.29 6.48
C GLY A 58 -6.02 -10.61 7.13
N ARG A 59 -6.12 -10.34 8.43
CA ARG A 59 -7.31 -10.60 9.25
C ARG A 59 -8.01 -9.31 9.63
N HIS A 60 -9.34 -9.37 9.70
CA HIS A 60 -10.22 -8.26 10.08
C HIS A 60 -10.08 -6.98 9.27
N LEU A 61 -9.48 -7.07 8.07
CA LEU A 61 -9.17 -5.92 7.23
C LEU A 61 -10.43 -5.13 6.87
N ASP A 62 -10.30 -3.82 6.92
CA ASP A 62 -11.34 -2.88 6.56
C ASP A 62 -10.87 -2.01 5.41
N LYS A 63 -11.47 -2.24 4.23
CA LYS A 63 -11.08 -1.58 2.99
C LYS A 63 -11.16 -0.05 3.10
N ASP A 64 -12.20 0.48 3.73
CA ASP A 64 -12.45 1.93 3.75
C ASP A 64 -11.44 2.62 4.67
N ILE A 65 -11.13 2.00 5.82
CA ILE A 65 -10.11 2.51 6.73
C ILE A 65 -8.72 2.40 6.09
N LEU A 66 -8.38 1.27 5.47
CA LEU A 66 -7.11 1.11 4.75
C LEU A 66 -6.95 2.16 3.64
N LYS A 67 -8.02 2.44 2.88
CA LYS A 67 -8.01 3.48 1.86
C LYS A 67 -7.83 4.87 2.48
N GLN A 68 -8.54 5.21 3.55
CA GLN A 68 -8.38 6.49 4.24
C GLN A 68 -6.98 6.70 4.79
N LEU A 69 -6.37 5.67 5.37
CA LEU A 69 -4.99 5.72 5.85
C LEU A 69 -4.01 5.94 4.69
N PHE A 70 -4.21 5.24 3.58
CA PHE A 70 -3.40 5.44 2.39
C PHE A 70 -3.54 6.87 1.85
N ASP A 71 -4.77 7.37 1.68
CA ASP A 71 -5.04 8.73 1.21
C ASP A 71 -4.43 9.79 2.14
N SER A 72 -4.35 9.51 3.44
CA SER A 72 -3.73 10.40 4.44
C SER A 72 -2.21 10.45 4.30
N ALA A 73 -1.58 9.31 3.93
CA ALA A 73 -0.14 9.22 3.70
C ALA A 73 0.31 9.88 2.39
N LEU A 74 -0.60 10.16 1.45
CA LEU A 74 -0.30 10.88 0.20
C LEU A 74 -0.24 12.41 0.39
N LYS A 75 -0.73 12.93 1.53
CA LYS A 75 -0.82 14.38 1.79
C LYS A 75 0.35 14.93 2.62
N SER A 76 1.33 14.09 2.97
CA SER A 76 2.49 14.44 3.80
C SER A 76 3.73 14.68 2.99
#